data_AF-A0A507SPN4-F1
#
_entry.id   AF-A0A507SPN4-F1
#
_cell.length_a   1.000
_cell.length_b   1.000
_cell.length_c   1.000
_cell.angle_alpha   90.00
_cell.angle_beta   90.00
_cell.angle_gamma   90.00
#
_symmetry.space_group_name_H-M   'P 1'
#
loop_
_entity.id
_entity.type
_entity.pdbx_description
1 polymer ?
#
loop_
_entity_poly.entity_id
_entity_poly.type
_entity_poly.pdbx_seq_one_letter_code
_entity_poly.pdbx_strand_id
1 'polypeptide(L)'
;MKRYLIIGIIIFVAIVFEIALFFLLYRRSKLNRYKENLSQWTKTIKQTNSNNFATLERIKTLAKKMNSYLEKCKSLSIIYEKMHICSKDLSSHMQQLNNYIRQLKLKKSTQKYKIIIQKIETYNDLNTEFKGLSDTLNNQWKIVESVVINSFSLINQLRNFIENDKHKIPNSYNSLKEELNALYNQTIELENQKETKNIQDVAALLNEHDKKLRFFANKVSHLIIIEDLIFNYIPQKLNKLEPNSTASQSLNQEYLKIVDNFNKQSPYQKSVELIRNWLFNYHNHWSYLNNVKQLETYINSHIKNIEKQLHSIKKFIDCILQLNSDKNSEITQLSVVLDKMYTEFENIKHSSNKAIFIELDSFIESIIKLVANINNIVIKINEEAIQQDYQKYYLSILRYWYINVINNKNYIEQNANNIKNIGALINIYEKIYSNLDNISQVNIDVFVDKLLNLYTTIKTAQIYEFMTKNLIESIAYKRMENPHIDAVINQALVQLQNREQKQAFKLIKNLINKEKINVF
;
A
#
# COMPACT_ATOMS: atom_id res chain seq x y z
N MET A 1 40.05 -78.55 70.39
CA MET A 1 41.37 -78.34 69.74
C MET A 1 41.46 -78.90 68.32
N LYS A 2 41.25 -80.20 68.06
CA LYS A 2 41.38 -80.80 66.70
C LYS A 2 40.45 -80.19 65.64
N ARG A 3 39.20 -79.84 65.98
CA ARG A 3 38.23 -79.23 65.02
C ARG A 3 38.65 -77.83 64.54
N TYR A 4 39.18 -76.98 65.42
CA TYR A 4 39.66 -75.63 65.05
C TYR A 4 40.90 -75.67 64.15
N LEU A 5 41.75 -76.68 64.31
CA LEU A 5 42.94 -76.89 63.49
C LEU A 5 42.56 -77.31 62.05
N ILE A 6 41.57 -78.19 61.91
CA ILE A 6 41.01 -78.59 60.59
C ILE A 6 40.35 -77.39 59.90
N ILE A 7 39.54 -76.59 60.62
CA ILE A 7 38.92 -75.38 60.07
C ILE A 7 39.99 -74.37 59.62
N GLY A 8 41.04 -74.16 60.41
CA GLY A 8 42.16 -73.30 60.05
C GLY A 8 42.90 -73.75 58.77
N ILE A 9 43.11 -75.06 58.60
CA ILE A 9 43.71 -75.62 57.38
C ILE A 9 42.79 -75.39 56.17
N ILE A 10 41.48 -75.62 56.32
CA ILE A 10 40.50 -75.41 55.22
C ILE A 10 40.48 -73.94 54.80
N ILE A 11 40.46 -73.01 55.75
CA ILE A 11 40.51 -71.56 55.46
C ILE A 11 41.83 -71.19 54.78
N PHE A 12 42.96 -71.70 55.25
CA PHE A 12 44.26 -71.44 54.64
C PHE A 12 44.33 -71.97 53.19
N VAL A 13 43.83 -73.18 52.94
CA VAL A 13 43.75 -73.76 51.58
C VAL A 13 42.82 -72.94 50.69
N ALA A 14 41.68 -72.47 51.20
CA ALA A 14 40.77 -71.59 50.47
C ALA A 14 41.44 -70.26 50.08
N ILE A 15 42.18 -69.63 51.01
CA ILE A 15 42.94 -68.39 50.73
C ILE A 15 44.03 -68.63 49.68
N VAL A 16 44.81 -69.72 49.80
CA VAL A 16 45.84 -70.07 48.80
C VAL A 16 45.21 -70.33 47.42
N PHE A 17 44.04 -70.96 47.39
CA PHE A 17 43.29 -71.22 46.16
C PHE A 17 42.76 -69.93 45.53
N GLU A 18 42.21 -69.00 46.32
CA GLU A 18 41.79 -67.67 45.83
C GLU A 18 42.97 -66.86 45.29
N ILE A 19 44.11 -66.84 45.98
CA ILE A 19 45.34 -66.18 45.52
C ILE A 19 45.80 -66.79 44.17
N ALA A 20 45.74 -68.11 44.04
CA ALA A 20 46.08 -68.80 42.80
C ALA A 20 45.11 -68.45 41.65
N LEU A 21 43.80 -68.40 41.92
CA LEU A 21 42.79 -67.98 40.96
C LEU A 21 42.98 -66.53 40.52
N PHE A 22 43.21 -65.62 41.48
CA PHE A 22 43.47 -64.21 41.18
C PHE A 22 44.72 -64.03 40.32
N PHE A 23 45.79 -64.78 40.61
CA PHE A 23 47.00 -64.77 39.78
C PHE A 23 46.74 -65.28 38.35
N LEU A 24 45.93 -66.34 38.18
CA LEU A 24 45.54 -66.85 36.87
C LEU A 24 44.69 -65.83 36.09
N LEU A 25 43.74 -65.16 36.75
CA LEU A 25 42.93 -64.09 36.15
C LEU A 25 43.79 -62.89 35.74
N TYR A 26 44.68 -62.43 36.62
CA TYR A 26 45.64 -61.36 36.32
C TYR A 26 46.54 -61.71 35.13
N ARG A 27 47.11 -62.92 35.13
CA ARG A 27 47.93 -63.45 34.03
C ARG A 27 47.15 -63.47 32.71
N ARG A 28 45.91 -63.95 32.72
CA ARG A 28 45.04 -64.00 31.53
C ARG A 28 44.71 -62.59 31.02
N SER A 29 44.32 -61.68 31.91
CA SER A 29 44.02 -60.29 31.57
C SER A 29 45.22 -59.58 30.93
N LYS A 30 46.41 -59.67 31.56
CA LYS A 30 47.66 -59.10 31.03
C LYS A 30 48.01 -59.63 29.64
N LEU A 31 47.94 -60.96 29.46
CA LEU A 31 48.29 -61.60 28.19
C LEU A 31 47.28 -61.27 27.08
N ASN A 32 45.98 -61.18 27.41
CA ASN A 32 44.95 -60.74 26.48
C ASN A 32 45.19 -59.30 26.01
N ARG A 33 45.48 -58.38 26.93
CA ARG A 33 45.83 -56.99 26.57
C ARG A 33 47.04 -56.92 25.63
N TYR A 34 48.07 -57.73 25.88
CA TYR A 34 49.23 -57.80 24.98
C TYR A 34 48.87 -58.35 23.59
N LYS A 35 47.96 -59.31 23.52
CA LYS A 35 47.47 -59.87 22.26
C LYS A 35 46.67 -58.85 21.45
N GLU A 36 45.78 -58.10 22.09
CA GLU A 36 44.98 -57.03 21.48
C GLU A 36 45.88 -55.93 20.91
N ASN A 37 46.82 -55.42 21.70
CA ASN A 37 47.75 -54.39 21.27
C ASN A 37 48.63 -54.86 20.10
N LEU A 38 49.09 -56.12 20.14
CA LEU A 38 49.86 -56.70 19.05
C LEU A 38 49.04 -56.76 17.74
N SER A 39 47.78 -57.18 17.82
CA SER A 39 46.87 -57.17 16.67
C SER A 39 46.67 -55.76 16.11
N GLN A 40 46.46 -54.77 16.97
CA GLN A 40 46.29 -53.38 16.57
C GLN A 40 47.55 -52.82 15.90
N TRP A 41 48.72 -52.97 16.53
CA TRP A 41 49.99 -52.50 15.97
C TRP A 41 50.31 -53.15 14.63
N THR A 42 50.04 -54.45 14.48
CA THR A 42 50.25 -55.16 13.21
C THR A 42 49.40 -54.57 12.09
N LYS A 43 48.11 -54.28 12.37
CA LYS A 43 47.21 -53.65 11.41
C LYS A 43 47.67 -52.24 11.04
N THR A 44 48.03 -51.44 12.04
CA THR A 44 48.50 -50.06 11.84
C THR A 44 49.78 -50.01 11.00
N ILE A 45 50.80 -50.80 11.33
CA ILE A 45 52.06 -50.83 10.58
C ILE A 45 51.82 -51.23 9.12
N LYS A 46 51.00 -52.28 8.89
CA LYS A 46 50.69 -52.73 7.53
C LYS A 46 50.02 -51.64 6.70
N GLN A 47 49.02 -50.95 7.28
CA GLN A 47 48.29 -49.88 6.60
C GLN A 47 49.17 -48.66 6.34
N THR A 48 49.96 -48.25 7.34
CA THR A 48 50.89 -47.12 7.23
C THR A 48 51.96 -47.39 6.17
N ASN A 49 52.60 -48.57 6.17
CA ASN A 49 53.59 -48.92 5.16
C ASN A 49 53.00 -48.89 3.75
N SER A 50 51.79 -49.43 3.55
CA SER A 50 51.11 -49.41 2.25
C SER A 50 50.83 -47.99 1.76
N ASN A 51 50.34 -47.11 2.63
CA ASN A 51 50.02 -45.73 2.27
C ASN A 51 51.28 -44.90 1.97
N ASN A 52 52.32 -45.08 2.80
CA ASN A 52 53.59 -44.38 2.62
C ASN A 52 54.32 -44.87 1.36
N PHE A 53 54.24 -46.16 1.05
CA PHE A 53 54.75 -46.71 -0.22
C PHE A 53 54.05 -46.08 -1.42
N ALA A 54 52.72 -46.05 -1.45
CA ALA A 54 51.96 -45.43 -2.55
C ALA A 54 52.30 -43.94 -2.71
N THR A 55 52.43 -43.22 -1.59
CA THR A 55 52.86 -41.81 -1.58
C THR A 55 54.27 -41.65 -2.15
N LEU A 56 55.19 -42.53 -1.76
CA LEU A 56 56.57 -42.49 -2.22
C LEU A 56 56.67 -42.78 -3.73
N GLU A 57 55.97 -43.79 -4.24
CA GLU A 57 55.94 -44.10 -5.68
C GLU A 57 55.37 -42.95 -6.51
N ARG A 58 54.33 -42.28 -6.00
CA ARG A 58 53.80 -41.06 -6.63
C ARG A 58 54.86 -39.96 -6.70
N ILE A 59 55.55 -39.68 -5.59
CA ILE A 59 56.59 -38.65 -5.54
C ILE A 59 57.81 -39.02 -6.39
N LYS A 60 58.19 -40.30 -6.46
CA LYS A 60 59.21 -40.80 -7.39
C LYS A 60 58.83 -40.53 -8.84
N THR A 61 57.58 -40.75 -9.19
CA THR A 61 57.08 -40.49 -10.56
C THR A 61 57.14 -39.00 -10.89
N LEU A 62 56.77 -38.13 -9.95
CA LEU A 62 56.88 -36.67 -10.11
C LEU A 62 58.34 -36.20 -10.19
N ALA A 63 59.23 -36.76 -9.36
CA ALA A 63 60.64 -36.41 -9.34
C ALA A 63 61.37 -36.78 -10.65
N LYS A 64 60.86 -37.75 -11.42
CA LYS A 64 61.36 -38.04 -12.79
C LYS A 64 61.02 -36.92 -13.78
N LYS A 65 59.95 -36.18 -13.54
CA LYS A 65 59.42 -35.15 -14.45
C LYS A 65 59.79 -33.73 -14.01
N MET A 66 60.02 -33.50 -12.72
CA MET A 66 60.25 -32.17 -12.15
C MET A 66 61.35 -32.19 -11.08
N ASN A 67 62.38 -31.35 -11.28
CA ASN A 67 63.55 -31.28 -10.40
C ASN A 67 63.21 -30.83 -8.97
N SER A 68 62.17 -30.02 -8.78
CA SER A 68 61.74 -29.52 -7.47
C SER A 68 61.31 -30.62 -6.48
N TYR A 69 60.99 -31.82 -6.96
CA TYR A 69 60.61 -32.96 -6.11
C TYR A 69 61.76 -33.92 -5.80
N LEU A 70 62.95 -33.76 -6.41
CA LEU A 70 64.06 -34.69 -6.24
C LEU A 70 64.55 -34.76 -4.79
N GLU A 71 64.73 -33.63 -4.12
CA GLU A 71 65.18 -33.60 -2.72
C GLU A 71 64.14 -34.23 -1.79
N LYS A 72 62.86 -33.86 -1.95
CA LYS A 72 61.77 -34.41 -1.15
C LYS A 72 61.61 -35.92 -1.36
N CYS A 73 61.81 -36.41 -2.59
CA CYS A 73 61.81 -37.83 -2.93
C CYS A 73 62.95 -38.59 -2.24
N LYS A 74 64.17 -38.04 -2.24
CA LYS A 74 65.32 -38.63 -1.54
C LYS A 74 65.07 -38.72 -0.04
N SER A 75 64.63 -37.63 0.60
CA SER A 75 64.34 -37.61 2.04
C SER A 75 63.25 -38.60 2.43
N LEU A 76 62.14 -38.66 1.69
CA LEU A 76 61.06 -39.62 1.95
C LEU A 76 61.50 -41.07 1.72
N SER A 77 62.36 -41.33 0.72
CA SER A 77 62.92 -42.67 0.48
C SER A 77 63.75 -43.16 1.67
N ILE A 78 64.61 -42.30 2.21
CA ILE A 78 65.44 -42.60 3.38
C ILE A 78 64.58 -42.89 4.61
N ILE A 79 63.57 -42.05 4.87
CA ILE A 79 62.65 -42.26 6.01
C ILE A 79 61.87 -43.56 5.83
N TYR A 80 61.36 -43.83 4.63
CA TYR A 80 60.61 -45.06 4.34
C TYR A 80 61.48 -46.32 4.51
N GLU A 81 62.74 -46.27 4.10
CA GLU A 81 63.69 -47.37 4.32
C GLU A 81 63.95 -47.62 5.82
N LYS A 82 64.17 -46.55 6.59
CA LYS A 82 64.27 -46.63 8.06
C LYS A 82 63.01 -47.24 8.69
N MET A 83 61.82 -46.84 8.24
CA MET A 83 60.54 -47.42 8.67
C MET A 83 60.45 -48.90 8.31
N HIS A 84 60.89 -49.28 7.10
CA HIS A 84 60.87 -50.67 6.65
C HIS A 84 61.80 -51.55 7.50
N ILE A 85 63.03 -51.10 7.76
CA ILE A 85 63.99 -51.75 8.65
C ILE A 85 63.39 -51.91 10.06
N CYS A 86 62.84 -50.84 10.62
CA CYS A 86 62.18 -50.85 11.93
C CYS A 86 61.00 -51.84 11.95
N SER A 87 60.18 -51.88 10.91
CA SER A 87 59.03 -52.80 10.81
C SER A 87 59.46 -54.27 10.71
N LYS A 88 60.55 -54.57 9.98
CA LYS A 88 61.12 -55.92 9.89
C LYS A 88 61.64 -56.39 11.25
N ASP A 89 62.35 -55.54 11.96
CA ASP A 89 62.82 -55.83 13.31
C ASP A 89 61.66 -56.01 14.31
N LEU A 90 60.67 -55.10 14.29
CA LEU A 90 59.42 -55.21 15.06
C LEU A 90 58.69 -56.53 14.81
N SER A 91 58.62 -56.99 13.55
CA SER A 91 57.94 -58.23 13.19
C SER A 91 58.52 -59.45 13.92
N SER A 92 59.86 -59.52 14.03
CA SER A 92 60.55 -60.59 14.74
C SER A 92 60.18 -60.59 16.23
N HIS A 93 60.09 -59.40 16.82
CA HIS A 93 59.79 -59.22 18.23
C HIS A 93 58.33 -59.50 18.54
N MET A 94 57.41 -59.07 17.66
CA MET A 94 55.98 -59.37 17.74
C MET A 94 55.73 -60.87 17.62
N GLN A 95 56.39 -61.58 16.70
CA GLN A 95 56.28 -63.04 16.60
C GLN A 95 56.74 -63.74 17.89
N GLN A 96 57.88 -63.32 18.46
CA GLN A 96 58.36 -63.83 19.75
C GLN A 96 57.37 -63.56 20.90
N LEU A 97 56.80 -62.35 20.97
CA LEU A 97 55.79 -62.02 21.98
C LEU A 97 54.53 -62.88 21.80
N ASN A 98 54.04 -63.06 20.57
CA ASN A 98 52.89 -63.90 20.28
C ASN A 98 53.13 -65.36 20.72
N ASN A 99 54.33 -65.89 20.48
CA ASN A 99 54.74 -67.22 20.95
C ASN A 99 54.75 -67.31 22.48
N TYR A 100 55.28 -66.30 23.19
CA TYR A 100 55.24 -66.27 24.65
C TYR A 100 53.82 -66.14 25.21
N ILE A 101 52.94 -65.38 24.56
CA ILE A 101 51.52 -65.28 24.91
C ILE A 101 50.83 -66.65 24.77
N ARG A 102 51.05 -67.36 23.66
CA ARG A 102 50.49 -68.71 23.42
C ARG A 102 50.97 -69.73 24.45
N GLN A 103 52.25 -69.65 24.85
CA GLN A 103 52.83 -70.49 25.91
C GLN A 103 52.48 -70.00 27.33
N LEU A 104 51.65 -68.98 27.46
CA LEU A 104 51.24 -68.34 28.71
C LEU A 104 52.42 -67.76 29.54
N LYS A 105 53.60 -67.52 28.98
CA LYS A 105 54.82 -67.13 29.72
C LYS A 105 54.85 -65.63 30.11
N LEU A 106 54.07 -65.23 31.13
CA LEU A 106 53.87 -63.82 31.53
C LEU A 106 55.16 -63.00 31.73
N LYS A 107 56.16 -63.54 32.43
CA LYS A 107 57.43 -62.82 32.69
C LYS A 107 58.16 -62.49 31.38
N LYS A 108 58.26 -63.47 30.48
CA LYS A 108 58.88 -63.30 29.15
C LYS A 108 58.06 -62.38 28.26
N SER A 109 56.73 -62.52 28.25
CA SER A 109 55.83 -61.61 27.53
C SER A 109 55.98 -60.17 28.01
N THR A 110 56.07 -59.94 29.32
CA THR A 110 56.19 -58.58 29.89
C THR A 110 57.51 -57.91 29.48
N GLN A 111 58.62 -58.64 29.55
CA GLN A 111 59.93 -58.14 29.11
C GLN A 111 59.92 -57.81 27.61
N LYS A 112 59.42 -58.73 26.78
CA LYS A 112 59.37 -58.52 25.32
C LYS A 112 58.42 -57.39 24.93
N TYR A 113 57.29 -57.25 25.62
CA TYR A 113 56.31 -56.20 25.38
C TYR A 113 56.88 -54.80 25.65
N LYS A 114 57.70 -54.61 26.69
CA LYS A 114 58.39 -53.33 26.94
C LYS A 114 59.31 -52.92 25.79
N ILE A 115 60.05 -53.87 25.23
CA ILE A 115 60.93 -53.62 24.07
C ILE A 115 60.11 -53.24 22.84
N ILE A 116 58.97 -53.91 22.61
CA ILE A 116 58.11 -53.62 21.46
C ILE A 116 57.51 -52.21 21.54
N ILE A 117 57.08 -51.75 22.73
CA ILE A 117 56.54 -50.39 22.89
C ILE A 117 57.56 -49.34 22.44
N GLN A 118 58.79 -49.43 22.93
CA GLN A 118 59.84 -48.46 22.58
C GLN A 118 60.10 -48.43 21.06
N LYS A 119 60.10 -49.59 20.41
CA LYS A 119 60.27 -49.67 18.96
C LYS A 119 59.03 -49.17 18.18
N ILE A 120 57.83 -49.31 18.74
CA ILE A 120 56.61 -48.72 18.17
C ILE A 120 56.65 -47.19 18.24
N GLU A 121 57.13 -46.61 19.33
CA GLU A 121 57.35 -45.17 19.45
C GLU A 121 58.31 -44.69 18.34
N THR A 122 59.46 -45.36 18.17
CA THR A 122 60.39 -45.04 17.07
C THR A 122 59.74 -45.13 15.68
N TYR A 123 58.91 -46.15 15.44
CA TYR A 123 58.19 -46.27 14.17
C TYR A 123 57.18 -45.14 13.97
N ASN A 124 56.49 -44.71 15.02
CA ASN A 124 55.52 -43.62 14.97
C ASN A 124 56.20 -42.27 14.74
N ASP A 125 57.37 -42.03 15.33
CA ASP A 125 58.16 -40.82 15.10
C ASP A 125 58.60 -40.72 13.63
N LEU A 126 59.14 -41.80 13.08
CA LEU A 126 59.49 -41.88 11.65
C LEU A 126 58.28 -41.67 10.74
N ASN A 127 57.12 -42.23 11.09
CA ASN A 127 55.89 -42.00 10.35
C ASN A 127 55.42 -40.54 10.40
N THR A 128 55.61 -39.88 11.55
CA THR A 128 55.26 -38.47 11.74
C THR A 128 56.16 -37.58 10.89
N GLU A 129 57.46 -37.89 10.84
CA GLU A 129 58.43 -37.24 9.96
C GLU A 129 58.06 -37.43 8.47
N PHE A 130 57.70 -38.66 8.08
CA PHE A 130 57.25 -38.97 6.72
C PHE A 130 56.01 -38.15 6.33
N LYS A 131 55.02 -38.05 7.23
CA LYS A 131 53.80 -37.27 7.01
C LYS A 131 54.08 -35.77 6.90
N GLY A 132 54.90 -35.20 7.79
CA GLY A 132 55.24 -33.77 7.73
C GLY A 132 55.81 -33.33 6.38
N LEU A 133 56.56 -34.21 5.70
CA LEU A 133 57.11 -33.93 4.38
C LEU A 133 56.14 -34.21 3.22
N SER A 134 55.15 -35.09 3.39
CA SER A 134 54.28 -35.55 2.30
C SER A 134 52.85 -35.00 2.33
N ASP A 135 52.34 -34.59 3.49
CA ASP A 135 50.92 -34.26 3.70
C ASP A 135 50.43 -33.11 2.83
N THR A 136 51.18 -32.00 2.72
CA THR A 136 50.77 -30.86 1.87
C THR A 136 50.59 -31.29 0.42
N LEU A 137 51.51 -32.09 -0.12
CA LEU A 137 51.44 -32.56 -1.51
C LEU A 137 50.29 -33.55 -1.72
N ASN A 138 50.13 -34.49 -0.78
CA ASN A 138 49.02 -35.43 -0.81
C ASN A 138 47.66 -34.74 -0.69
N ASN A 139 47.56 -33.67 0.10
CA ASN A 139 46.34 -32.88 0.23
C ASN A 139 46.02 -32.14 -1.07
N GLN A 140 47.01 -31.47 -1.69
CA GLN A 140 46.80 -30.81 -2.98
C GLN A 140 46.43 -31.81 -4.08
N TRP A 141 47.05 -32.98 -4.08
CA TRP A 141 46.71 -34.06 -5.01
C TRP A 141 45.26 -34.54 -4.85
N LYS A 142 44.82 -34.76 -3.60
CA LYS A 142 43.43 -35.13 -3.30
C LYS A 142 42.44 -34.04 -3.70
N ILE A 143 42.80 -32.77 -3.51
CA ILE A 143 41.97 -31.64 -3.96
C ILE A 143 41.82 -31.70 -5.48
N VAL A 144 42.92 -31.85 -6.22
CA VAL A 144 42.90 -31.99 -7.68
C VAL A 144 42.00 -33.15 -8.12
N GLU A 145 42.19 -34.36 -7.56
CA GLU A 145 41.37 -35.53 -7.89
C GLU A 145 39.88 -35.29 -7.59
N SER A 146 39.56 -34.73 -6.42
CA SER A 146 38.17 -34.46 -6.04
C SER A 146 37.52 -33.40 -6.95
N VAL A 147 38.23 -32.31 -7.26
CA VAL A 147 37.70 -31.22 -8.09
C VAL A 147 37.52 -31.67 -9.53
N VAL A 148 38.44 -32.48 -10.07
CA VAL A 148 38.33 -33.05 -11.42
C VAL A 148 37.12 -33.99 -11.51
N ILE A 149 36.94 -34.90 -10.54
CA ILE A 149 35.78 -35.80 -10.50
C ILE A 149 34.47 -35.00 -10.46
N ASN A 150 34.40 -33.97 -9.61
CA ASN A 150 33.23 -33.11 -9.51
C ASN A 150 32.98 -32.32 -10.82
N SER A 151 34.05 -31.79 -11.43
CA SER A 151 33.98 -31.09 -12.71
C SER A 151 33.41 -31.97 -13.81
N PHE A 152 33.92 -33.20 -13.97
CA PHE A 152 33.38 -34.14 -14.98
C PHE A 152 31.94 -34.55 -14.68
N SER A 153 31.59 -34.75 -13.41
CA SER A 153 30.21 -35.03 -13.01
C SER A 153 29.26 -33.90 -13.43
N LEU A 154 29.62 -32.64 -13.11
CA LEU A 154 28.85 -31.47 -13.49
C LEU A 154 28.76 -31.30 -15.02
N ILE A 155 29.86 -31.49 -15.74
CA ILE A 155 29.88 -31.42 -17.21
C ILE A 155 28.93 -32.46 -17.82
N ASN A 156 28.93 -33.69 -17.32
CA ASN A 156 28.03 -34.74 -17.81
C ASN A 156 26.56 -34.43 -17.50
N GLN A 157 26.27 -33.87 -16.32
CA GLN A 157 24.92 -33.40 -16.01
C GLN A 157 24.47 -32.29 -16.95
N LEU A 158 25.33 -31.29 -17.19
CA LEU A 158 25.05 -30.19 -18.11
C LEU A 158 24.88 -30.68 -19.55
N ARG A 159 25.69 -31.66 -19.98
CA ARG A 159 25.57 -32.30 -21.30
C ARG A 159 24.21 -32.95 -21.46
N ASN A 160 23.80 -33.79 -20.50
CA ASN A 160 22.51 -34.45 -20.53
C ASN A 160 21.36 -33.44 -20.53
N PHE A 161 21.47 -32.38 -19.73
CA PHE A 161 20.47 -31.33 -19.63
C PHE A 161 20.32 -30.57 -20.97
N ILE A 162 21.43 -30.08 -21.54
CA ILE A 162 21.44 -29.37 -22.83
C ILE A 162 20.89 -30.25 -23.97
N GLU A 163 21.21 -31.54 -23.98
CA GLU A 163 20.72 -32.44 -25.04
C GLU A 163 19.24 -32.79 -24.90
N ASN A 164 18.77 -33.04 -23.68
CA ASN A 164 17.35 -33.33 -23.42
C ASN A 164 16.47 -32.10 -23.72
N ASP A 165 16.95 -30.91 -23.37
CA ASP A 165 16.22 -29.65 -23.53
C ASP A 165 16.60 -28.87 -24.80
N LYS A 166 17.28 -29.50 -25.78
CA LYS A 166 17.69 -28.85 -27.03
C LYS A 166 16.57 -28.12 -27.77
N HIS A 167 15.34 -28.66 -27.64
CA HIS A 167 14.14 -28.12 -28.26
C HIS A 167 13.66 -26.81 -27.61
N LYS A 168 14.06 -26.53 -26.37
CA LYS A 168 13.73 -25.30 -25.63
C LYS A 168 14.75 -24.18 -25.85
N ILE A 169 15.96 -24.52 -26.31
CA ILE A 169 17.06 -23.58 -26.57
C ILE A 169 17.61 -23.72 -28.00
N PRO A 170 16.74 -23.74 -29.04
CA PRO A 170 17.19 -24.03 -30.41
C PRO A 170 18.22 -23.02 -30.92
N ASN A 171 18.19 -21.77 -30.45
CA ASN A 171 19.08 -20.73 -30.93
C ASN A 171 20.45 -20.75 -30.20
N SER A 172 20.48 -21.10 -28.91
CA SER A 172 21.74 -21.16 -28.14
C SER A 172 22.38 -22.54 -28.09
N TYR A 173 21.68 -23.59 -28.51
CA TYR A 173 22.13 -24.98 -28.38
C TYR A 173 23.56 -25.21 -28.89
N ASN A 174 23.86 -24.79 -30.11
CA ASN A 174 25.19 -25.00 -30.71
C ASN A 174 26.29 -24.27 -29.91
N SER A 175 26.05 -23.01 -29.55
CA SER A 175 27.01 -22.22 -28.76
C SER A 175 27.25 -22.82 -27.37
N LEU A 176 26.20 -23.27 -26.69
CA LEU A 176 26.32 -23.94 -25.39
C LEU A 176 27.07 -25.27 -25.49
N LYS A 177 26.82 -26.04 -26.55
CA LYS A 177 27.50 -27.31 -26.80
C LYS A 177 28.99 -27.10 -27.05
N GLU A 178 29.36 -26.09 -27.85
CA GLU A 178 30.76 -25.72 -28.12
C GLU A 178 31.47 -25.28 -26.83
N GLU A 179 30.85 -24.40 -26.04
CA GLU A 179 31.43 -23.92 -24.77
C GLU A 179 31.57 -25.06 -23.75
N LEU A 180 30.59 -25.97 -23.64
CA LEU A 180 30.68 -27.15 -22.78
C LEU A 180 31.80 -28.10 -23.22
N ASN A 181 32.00 -28.28 -24.53
CA ASN A 181 33.11 -29.06 -25.05
C ASN A 181 34.47 -28.40 -24.76
N ALA A 182 34.57 -27.08 -24.85
CA ALA A 182 35.76 -26.35 -24.45
C ALA A 182 36.07 -26.53 -22.95
N LEU A 183 35.06 -26.44 -22.09
CA LEU A 183 35.20 -26.67 -20.64
C LEU A 183 35.61 -28.13 -20.33
N TYR A 184 35.08 -29.10 -21.07
CA TYR A 184 35.49 -30.51 -20.98
C TYR A 184 36.97 -30.70 -21.34
N ASN A 185 37.40 -30.17 -22.48
CA ASN A 185 38.79 -30.26 -22.93
C ASN A 185 39.74 -29.59 -21.94
N GLN A 186 39.36 -28.42 -21.39
CA GLN A 186 40.13 -27.73 -20.37
C GLN A 186 40.23 -28.56 -19.06
N THR A 187 39.18 -29.29 -18.68
CA THR A 187 39.22 -30.19 -17.51
C THR A 187 40.22 -31.33 -17.71
N ILE A 188 40.22 -31.93 -18.91
CA ILE A 188 41.21 -32.97 -19.29
C ILE A 188 42.62 -32.41 -19.25
N GLU A 189 42.83 -31.22 -19.81
CA GLU A 189 44.14 -30.58 -19.85
C GLU A 189 44.67 -30.33 -18.43
N LEU A 190 43.84 -29.77 -17.54
CA LEU A 190 44.20 -29.53 -16.14
C LEU A 190 44.46 -30.82 -15.37
N GLU A 191 43.70 -31.89 -15.62
CA GLU A 191 43.99 -33.20 -15.04
C GLU A 191 45.36 -33.71 -15.47
N ASN A 192 45.69 -33.62 -16.76
CA ASN A 192 46.99 -34.08 -17.28
C ASN A 192 48.15 -33.25 -16.72
N GLN A 193 47.93 -31.97 -16.43
CA GLN A 193 48.95 -31.08 -15.85
C GLN A 193 49.35 -31.47 -14.42
N LYS A 194 48.56 -32.31 -13.71
CA LYS A 194 48.90 -32.78 -12.35
C LYS A 194 50.25 -33.51 -12.28
N GLU A 195 50.69 -34.11 -13.38
CA GLU A 195 51.95 -34.87 -13.44
C GLU A 195 53.14 -34.07 -14.01
N THR A 196 52.88 -32.92 -14.64
CA THR A 196 53.88 -32.17 -15.42
C THR A 196 54.12 -30.76 -14.91
N LYS A 197 53.24 -30.23 -14.06
CA LYS A 197 53.35 -28.90 -13.43
C LYS A 197 53.33 -28.99 -11.90
N ASN A 198 53.62 -27.86 -11.25
CA ASN A 198 53.49 -27.75 -9.80
C ASN A 198 52.03 -27.96 -9.40
N ILE A 199 51.80 -28.91 -8.47
CA ILE A 199 50.47 -29.34 -8.07
C ILE A 199 49.66 -28.22 -7.38
N GLN A 200 50.34 -27.27 -6.74
CA GLN A 200 49.68 -26.12 -6.11
C GLN A 200 49.06 -25.17 -7.16
N ASP A 201 49.80 -24.91 -8.25
CA ASP A 201 49.32 -24.06 -9.34
C ASP A 201 48.16 -24.74 -10.08
N VAL A 202 48.27 -26.06 -10.31
CA VAL A 202 47.20 -26.86 -10.92
C VAL A 202 45.93 -26.85 -10.06
N ALA A 203 46.06 -26.96 -8.74
CA ALA A 203 44.93 -26.87 -7.82
C ALA A 203 44.25 -25.49 -7.86
N ALA A 204 45.02 -24.40 -7.95
CA ALA A 204 44.48 -23.05 -8.09
C ALA A 204 43.72 -22.87 -9.42
N LEU A 205 44.31 -23.31 -10.54
CA LEU A 205 43.67 -23.27 -11.85
C LEU A 205 42.39 -24.10 -11.91
N LEU A 206 42.36 -25.28 -11.27
CA LEU A 206 41.17 -26.12 -11.17
C LEU A 206 40.06 -25.46 -10.35
N ASN A 207 40.40 -24.74 -9.28
CA ASN A 207 39.40 -23.98 -8.51
C ASN A 207 38.79 -22.84 -9.33
N GLU A 208 39.58 -22.14 -10.13
CA GLU A 208 39.05 -21.13 -11.07
C GLU A 208 38.18 -21.77 -12.16
N HIS A 209 38.59 -22.93 -12.66
CA HIS A 209 37.82 -23.70 -13.64
C HIS A 209 36.47 -24.19 -13.08
N ASP A 210 36.43 -24.67 -11.84
CA ASP A 210 35.18 -25.03 -11.16
C ASP A 210 34.22 -23.83 -11.06
N LYS A 211 34.75 -22.62 -10.75
CA LYS A 211 33.94 -21.38 -10.77
C LYS A 211 33.37 -21.10 -12.16
N LYS A 212 34.16 -21.26 -13.23
CA LYS A 212 33.70 -21.09 -14.62
C LYS A 212 32.60 -22.10 -14.98
N LEU A 213 32.76 -23.37 -14.59
CA LEU A 213 31.75 -24.41 -14.77
C LEU A 213 30.43 -24.08 -14.06
N ARG A 214 30.49 -23.61 -12.81
CA ARG A 214 29.30 -23.17 -12.08
C ARG A 214 28.63 -21.95 -12.72
N PHE A 215 29.41 -20.98 -13.21
CA PHE A 215 28.88 -19.83 -13.94
C PHE A 215 28.19 -20.27 -15.24
N PHE A 216 28.80 -21.20 -15.98
CA PHE A 216 28.22 -21.79 -17.17
C PHE A 216 26.91 -22.54 -16.85
N ALA A 217 26.85 -23.29 -15.76
CA ALA A 217 25.61 -23.94 -15.30
C ALA A 217 24.47 -22.93 -15.05
N ASN A 218 24.76 -21.83 -14.35
CA ASN A 218 23.79 -20.75 -14.14
C ASN A 218 23.32 -20.15 -15.47
N LYS A 219 24.25 -19.89 -16.39
CA LYS A 219 23.97 -19.40 -17.74
C LYS A 219 23.02 -20.32 -18.50
N VAL A 220 23.24 -21.64 -18.50
CA VAL A 220 22.35 -22.63 -19.13
C VAL A 220 20.93 -22.55 -18.55
N SER A 221 20.79 -22.43 -17.22
CA SER A 221 19.48 -22.36 -16.57
C SER A 221 18.66 -21.12 -16.97
N HIS A 222 19.32 -19.96 -17.09
CA HIS A 222 18.66 -18.72 -17.46
C HIS A 222 18.31 -18.67 -18.96
N LEU A 223 19.11 -19.32 -19.79
CA LEU A 223 18.92 -19.29 -21.24
C LEU A 223 17.60 -19.88 -21.70
N ILE A 224 17.17 -20.98 -21.08
CA ILE A 224 15.88 -21.60 -21.37
C ILE A 224 14.75 -20.59 -21.20
N ILE A 225 14.77 -19.84 -20.09
CA ILE A 225 13.75 -18.84 -19.78
C ILE A 225 13.83 -17.67 -20.76
N ILE A 226 15.05 -17.20 -21.06
CA ILE A 226 15.26 -16.08 -21.97
C ILE A 226 14.78 -16.42 -23.39
N GLU A 227 15.14 -17.58 -23.93
CA GLU A 227 14.70 -17.99 -25.26
C GLU A 227 13.19 -18.17 -25.33
N ASP A 228 12.57 -18.79 -24.32
CA ASP A 228 11.12 -18.91 -24.26
C ASP A 228 10.44 -17.53 -24.22
N LEU A 229 10.97 -16.60 -23.42
CA LEU A 229 10.46 -15.24 -23.36
C LEU A 229 10.56 -14.52 -24.71
N ILE A 230 11.72 -14.60 -25.37
CA ILE A 230 11.98 -13.91 -26.64
C ILE A 230 11.16 -14.52 -27.77
N PHE A 231 11.21 -15.84 -27.95
CA PHE A 231 10.72 -16.47 -29.17
C PHE A 231 9.30 -17.03 -29.06
N ASN A 232 8.77 -17.23 -27.84
CA ASN A 232 7.41 -17.72 -27.64
C ASN A 232 6.52 -16.67 -26.97
N TYR A 233 6.89 -16.21 -25.77
CA TYR A 233 6.00 -15.39 -24.95
C TYR A 233 5.76 -13.99 -25.54
N ILE A 234 6.83 -13.24 -25.84
CA ILE A 234 6.71 -11.88 -26.38
C ILE A 234 5.93 -11.86 -27.70
N PRO A 235 6.22 -12.73 -28.70
CA PRO A 235 5.44 -12.81 -29.93
C PRO A 235 3.96 -13.11 -29.69
N GLN A 236 3.64 -14.04 -28.78
CA GLN A 236 2.24 -14.33 -28.43
C GLN A 236 1.52 -13.12 -27.83
N LYS A 237 2.22 -12.29 -27.05
CA LYS A 237 1.66 -11.06 -26.48
C LYS A 237 1.50 -9.96 -27.52
N LEU A 238 2.46 -9.81 -28.44
CA LEU A 238 2.35 -8.90 -29.58
C LEU A 238 1.17 -9.24 -30.47
N ASN A 239 0.96 -10.52 -30.79
CA ASN A 239 -0.16 -10.98 -31.62
C ASN A 239 -1.54 -10.75 -31.00
N LYS A 240 -1.62 -10.49 -29.69
CA LYS A 240 -2.86 -10.13 -28.99
C LYS A 240 -3.17 -8.64 -29.01
N LEU A 241 -2.22 -7.80 -29.43
CA LEU A 241 -2.43 -6.37 -29.58
C LEU A 241 -3.11 -6.08 -30.92
N GLU A 242 -3.81 -4.95 -30.98
CA GLU A 242 -4.38 -4.50 -32.25
C GLU A 242 -3.26 -4.22 -33.27
N PRO A 243 -3.32 -4.87 -34.44
CA PRO A 243 -2.31 -4.67 -35.47
C PRO A 243 -2.33 -3.21 -35.93
N ASN A 244 -1.13 -2.63 -36.08
CA ASN A 244 -0.88 -1.23 -36.50
C ASN A 244 -1.19 -0.13 -35.47
N SER A 245 -1.52 -0.45 -34.21
CA SER A 245 -1.53 0.58 -33.16
C SER A 245 -0.12 1.13 -32.91
N THR A 246 0.00 2.43 -32.59
CA THR A 246 1.30 3.07 -32.30
C THR A 246 2.08 2.34 -31.21
N ALA A 247 1.37 1.85 -30.18
CA ALA A 247 1.94 1.05 -29.11
C ALA A 247 2.41 -0.33 -29.59
N SER A 248 1.63 -1.03 -30.43
CA SER A 248 2.07 -2.29 -31.04
C SER A 248 3.31 -2.10 -31.91
N GLN A 249 3.42 -1.00 -32.66
CA GLN A 249 4.60 -0.70 -33.47
C GLN A 249 5.84 -0.44 -32.60
N SER A 250 5.69 0.36 -31.54
CA SER A 250 6.77 0.64 -30.58
C SER A 250 7.25 -0.64 -29.87
N LEU A 251 6.33 -1.45 -29.34
CA LEU A 251 6.67 -2.73 -28.70
C LEU A 251 7.30 -3.72 -29.69
N ASN A 252 6.88 -3.71 -30.95
CA ASN A 252 7.49 -4.55 -31.98
C ASN A 252 8.94 -4.11 -32.29
N GLN A 253 9.21 -2.80 -32.35
CA GLN A 253 10.58 -2.30 -32.51
C GLN A 253 11.48 -2.67 -31.32
N GLU A 254 10.97 -2.59 -30.09
CA GLU A 254 11.69 -3.06 -28.90
C GLU A 254 11.96 -4.57 -28.97
N TYR A 255 10.97 -5.36 -29.38
CA TYR A 255 11.14 -6.80 -29.59
C TYR A 255 12.23 -7.12 -30.62
N LEU A 256 12.27 -6.43 -31.76
CA LEU A 256 13.33 -6.62 -32.75
C LEU A 256 14.72 -6.29 -32.20
N LYS A 257 14.84 -5.27 -31.33
CA LYS A 257 16.11 -4.97 -30.62
C LYS A 257 16.52 -6.09 -29.66
N ILE A 258 15.56 -6.72 -28.99
CA ILE A 258 15.82 -7.87 -28.11
C ILE A 258 16.37 -9.05 -28.92
N VAL A 259 15.72 -9.39 -30.04
CA VAL A 259 16.16 -10.48 -30.93
C VAL A 259 17.54 -10.19 -31.50
N ASP A 260 17.78 -8.96 -31.97
CA ASP A 260 19.08 -8.55 -32.51
C ASP A 260 20.19 -8.62 -31.45
N ASN A 261 19.92 -8.15 -30.23
CA ASN A 261 20.86 -8.23 -29.12
C ASN A 261 21.18 -9.69 -28.74
N PHE A 262 20.15 -10.54 -28.68
CA PHE A 262 20.30 -11.96 -28.37
C PHE A 262 21.15 -12.69 -29.40
N ASN A 263 20.98 -12.39 -30.69
CA ASN A 263 21.73 -13.03 -31.77
C ASN A 263 23.17 -12.50 -31.91
N LYS A 264 23.41 -11.21 -31.66
CA LYS A 264 24.72 -10.57 -31.87
C LYS A 264 25.65 -10.62 -30.67
N GLN A 265 25.12 -10.61 -29.45
CA GLN A 265 25.93 -10.48 -28.24
C GLN A 265 25.70 -11.69 -27.33
N SER A 266 26.75 -12.45 -27.05
CA SER A 266 26.77 -13.37 -25.92
C SER A 266 27.06 -12.62 -24.61
N PRO A 267 26.13 -11.76 -24.12
CA PRO A 267 25.86 -11.74 -22.70
C PRO A 267 24.36 -11.60 -22.36
N TYR A 268 23.91 -12.52 -21.52
CA TYR A 268 22.54 -12.66 -20.99
C TYR A 268 21.99 -11.42 -20.29
N GLN A 269 22.84 -10.62 -19.66
CA GLN A 269 22.40 -9.51 -18.80
C GLN A 269 21.64 -8.43 -19.57
N LYS A 270 22.13 -8.03 -20.74
CA LYS A 270 21.50 -6.97 -21.53
C LYS A 270 20.17 -7.44 -22.15
N SER A 271 20.11 -8.68 -22.61
CA SER A 271 18.85 -9.27 -23.10
C SER A 271 17.79 -9.32 -22.00
N VAL A 272 18.17 -9.69 -20.77
CA VAL A 272 17.25 -9.69 -19.61
C VAL A 272 16.70 -8.29 -19.32
N GLU A 273 17.57 -7.27 -19.33
CA GLU A 273 17.16 -5.88 -19.09
C GLU A 273 16.19 -5.37 -20.16
N LEU A 274 16.49 -5.64 -21.43
CA LEU A 274 15.60 -5.28 -22.55
C LEU A 274 14.26 -6.00 -22.46
N ILE A 275 14.23 -7.29 -22.11
CA ILE A 275 12.99 -8.05 -21.90
C ILE A 275 12.17 -7.46 -20.75
N ARG A 276 12.81 -7.08 -19.63
CA ARG A 276 12.11 -6.46 -18.49
C ARG A 276 11.45 -5.15 -18.88
N ASN A 277 12.16 -4.29 -19.61
CA ASN A 277 11.62 -3.04 -20.11
C ASN A 277 10.43 -3.28 -21.05
N TRP A 278 10.56 -4.25 -21.95
CA TRP A 278 9.48 -4.63 -22.85
C TRP A 278 8.23 -5.10 -22.08
N LEU A 279 8.40 -5.98 -21.08
CA LEU A 279 7.30 -6.48 -20.26
C LEU A 279 6.61 -5.37 -19.48
N PHE A 280 7.37 -4.42 -18.94
CA PHE A 280 6.83 -3.25 -18.25
C PHE A 280 6.00 -2.37 -19.20
N ASN A 281 6.55 -2.05 -20.37
CA ASN A 281 5.86 -1.24 -21.38
C ASN A 281 4.58 -1.93 -21.88
N TYR A 282 4.65 -3.25 -22.13
CA TYR A 282 3.49 -4.05 -22.49
C TYR A 282 2.41 -4.01 -21.40
N HIS A 283 2.79 -4.18 -20.12
CA HIS A 283 1.85 -4.17 -19.02
C HIS A 283 1.14 -2.82 -18.87
N ASN A 284 1.88 -1.71 -18.98
CA ASN A 284 1.30 -0.37 -18.94
C ASN A 284 0.29 -0.15 -20.07
N HIS A 285 0.64 -0.57 -21.29
CA HIS A 285 -0.25 -0.46 -22.43
C HIS A 285 -1.52 -1.32 -22.27
N TRP A 286 -1.36 -2.58 -21.83
CA TRP A 286 -2.48 -3.47 -21.57
C TRP A 286 -3.40 -2.95 -20.46
N SER A 287 -2.83 -2.44 -19.37
CA SER A 287 -3.60 -1.85 -18.27
C SER A 287 -4.37 -0.61 -18.75
N TYR A 288 -3.73 0.25 -19.55
CA TYR A 288 -4.40 1.41 -20.13
C TYR A 288 -5.61 0.99 -20.98
N LEU A 289 -5.44 0.03 -21.90
CA LEU A 289 -6.54 -0.46 -22.74
C LEU A 289 -7.69 -1.06 -21.92
N ASN A 290 -7.37 -1.86 -20.89
CA ASN A 290 -8.39 -2.42 -20.01
C ASN A 290 -9.15 -1.33 -19.24
N ASN A 291 -8.44 -0.33 -18.72
CA ASN A 291 -9.06 0.77 -18.00
C ASN A 291 -9.95 1.60 -18.92
N VAL A 292 -9.51 1.89 -20.14
CA VAL A 292 -10.32 2.56 -21.17
C VAL A 292 -11.59 1.75 -21.45
N LYS A 293 -11.47 0.43 -21.65
CA LYS A 293 -12.63 -0.43 -21.90
C LYS A 293 -13.59 -0.49 -20.71
N GLN A 294 -13.08 -0.57 -19.49
CA GLN A 294 -13.90 -0.53 -18.27
C GLN A 294 -14.64 0.80 -18.15
N LEU A 295 -13.95 1.91 -18.42
CA LEU A 295 -14.51 3.25 -18.41
C LEU A 295 -15.59 3.43 -19.50
N GLU A 296 -15.34 2.98 -20.73
CA GLU A 296 -16.34 2.95 -21.81
C GLU A 296 -17.56 2.13 -21.41
N THR A 297 -17.37 0.96 -20.79
CA THR A 297 -18.47 0.11 -20.31
C THR A 297 -19.28 0.82 -19.23
N TYR A 298 -18.61 1.48 -18.29
CA TYR A 298 -19.24 2.27 -17.24
C TYR A 298 -20.07 3.41 -17.84
N ILE A 299 -19.49 4.22 -18.72
CA ILE A 299 -20.18 5.32 -19.41
C ILE A 299 -21.41 4.80 -20.16
N ASN A 300 -21.25 3.76 -20.98
CA ASN A 300 -22.35 3.18 -21.76
C ASN A 300 -23.49 2.67 -20.87
N SER A 301 -23.18 2.13 -19.69
CA SER A 301 -24.18 1.67 -18.73
C SER A 301 -24.96 2.83 -18.09
N HIS A 302 -24.33 4.00 -17.92
CA HIS A 302 -24.92 5.17 -17.28
C HIS A 302 -25.55 6.17 -18.25
N ILE A 303 -25.17 6.16 -19.54
CA ILE A 303 -25.73 7.04 -20.59
C ILE A 303 -27.26 7.00 -20.60
N LYS A 304 -27.87 5.80 -20.54
CA LYS A 304 -29.34 5.66 -20.51
C LYS A 304 -29.99 6.31 -19.28
N ASN A 305 -29.29 6.32 -18.14
CA ASN A 305 -29.80 6.96 -16.93
C ASN A 305 -29.72 8.48 -17.01
N ILE A 306 -28.62 9.01 -17.57
CA ILE A 306 -28.45 10.44 -17.84
C ILE A 306 -29.54 10.94 -18.80
N GLU A 307 -29.77 10.21 -19.90
CA GLU A 307 -30.83 10.51 -20.88
C GLU A 307 -32.22 10.59 -20.22
N LYS A 308 -32.57 9.59 -19.40
CA LYS A 308 -33.83 9.57 -18.65
C LYS A 308 -33.97 10.77 -17.71
N GLN A 309 -32.91 11.13 -16.99
CA GLN A 309 -32.93 12.24 -16.05
C GLN A 309 -33.07 13.59 -16.76
N LEU A 310 -32.33 13.83 -17.85
CA LEU A 310 -32.48 15.04 -18.67
C LEU A 310 -33.90 15.18 -19.20
N HIS A 311 -34.49 14.09 -19.69
CA HIS A 311 -35.87 14.09 -20.17
C HIS A 311 -36.89 14.37 -19.06
N SER A 312 -36.65 13.85 -17.84
CA SER A 312 -37.47 14.14 -16.67
C SER A 312 -37.39 15.61 -16.26
N ILE A 313 -36.20 16.19 -16.25
CA ILE A 313 -35.97 17.61 -15.91
C ILE A 313 -36.64 18.50 -16.97
N LYS A 314 -36.50 18.17 -18.26
CA LYS A 314 -37.16 18.89 -19.34
C LYS A 314 -38.69 18.88 -19.19
N LYS A 315 -39.29 17.70 -18.98
CA LYS A 315 -40.74 17.58 -18.73
C LYS A 315 -41.20 18.41 -17.53
N PHE A 316 -40.41 18.44 -16.47
CA PHE A 316 -40.72 19.25 -15.30
C PHE A 316 -40.70 20.74 -15.60
N ILE A 317 -39.67 21.23 -16.31
CA ILE A 317 -39.57 22.64 -16.72
C ILE A 317 -40.68 23.02 -17.71
N ASP A 318 -40.99 22.16 -18.68
CA ASP A 318 -42.09 22.37 -19.63
C ASP A 318 -43.44 22.49 -18.90
N CYS A 319 -43.67 21.66 -17.87
CA CYS A 319 -44.86 21.74 -17.04
C CYS A 319 -44.96 23.08 -16.28
N ILE A 320 -43.84 23.56 -15.72
CA ILE A 320 -43.79 24.86 -15.04
C ILE A 320 -44.09 26.01 -16.01
N LEU A 321 -43.54 25.96 -17.23
CA LEU A 321 -43.79 26.95 -18.29
C LEU A 321 -45.26 26.98 -18.71
N GLN A 322 -45.92 25.83 -18.79
CA GLN A 322 -47.35 25.75 -19.12
C GLN A 322 -48.25 26.32 -18.01
N LEU A 323 -47.87 26.13 -16.74
CA LEU A 323 -48.63 26.60 -15.58
C LEU A 323 -48.46 28.11 -15.34
N ASN A 324 -47.33 28.69 -15.77
CA ASN A 324 -47.01 30.11 -15.58
C ASN A 324 -46.83 30.80 -16.93
N SER A 325 -47.92 30.88 -17.71
CA SER A 325 -47.92 31.41 -19.08
C SER A 325 -47.41 32.86 -19.18
N ASP A 326 -47.45 33.60 -18.08
CA ASP A 326 -46.96 34.97 -18.01
C ASP A 326 -45.67 35.06 -17.18
N LYS A 327 -44.57 35.31 -17.91
CA LYS A 327 -43.33 35.96 -17.42
C LYS A 327 -42.51 35.19 -16.38
N ASN A 328 -41.66 34.29 -16.86
CA ASN A 328 -40.35 34.16 -16.23
C ASN A 328 -39.25 33.93 -17.28
N SER A 329 -38.61 35.02 -17.73
CA SER A 329 -37.50 34.97 -18.68
C SER A 329 -36.39 34.03 -18.24
N GLU A 330 -36.24 33.83 -16.93
CA GLU A 330 -35.29 32.90 -16.33
C GLU A 330 -35.65 31.43 -16.60
N ILE A 331 -36.93 31.08 -16.57
CA ILE A 331 -37.41 29.71 -16.86
C ILE A 331 -37.33 29.43 -18.37
N THR A 332 -37.63 30.41 -19.22
CA THR A 332 -37.41 30.28 -20.67
C THR A 332 -35.93 30.10 -21.00
N GLN A 333 -35.02 30.81 -20.32
CA GLN A 333 -33.58 30.62 -20.46
C GLN A 333 -33.13 29.22 -20.01
N LEU A 334 -33.72 28.66 -18.94
CA LEU A 334 -33.44 27.28 -18.54
C LEU A 334 -33.82 26.27 -19.62
N SER A 335 -34.97 26.45 -20.28
CA SER A 335 -35.37 25.58 -21.40
C SER A 335 -34.34 25.62 -22.54
N VAL A 336 -33.83 26.80 -22.88
CA VAL A 336 -32.80 26.94 -23.93
C VAL A 336 -31.48 26.28 -23.52
N VAL A 337 -31.07 26.40 -22.25
CA VAL A 337 -29.88 25.72 -21.71
C VAL A 337 -30.06 24.20 -21.77
N LEU A 338 -31.24 23.69 -21.40
CA LEU A 338 -31.56 22.27 -21.49
C LEU A 338 -31.51 21.73 -22.93
N ASP A 339 -32.02 22.48 -23.91
CA ASP A 339 -31.98 22.05 -25.31
C ASP A 339 -30.54 21.98 -25.85
N LYS A 340 -29.68 22.93 -25.44
CA LYS A 340 -28.24 22.87 -25.74
C LYS A 340 -27.59 21.66 -25.09
N MET A 341 -27.86 21.42 -23.80
CA MET A 341 -27.35 20.24 -23.09
C MET A 341 -27.84 18.93 -23.70
N TYR A 342 -29.08 18.87 -24.19
CA TYR A 342 -29.59 17.69 -24.89
C TYR A 342 -28.83 17.43 -26.18
N THR A 343 -28.51 18.50 -26.93
CA THR A 343 -27.71 18.41 -28.16
C THR A 343 -26.27 17.97 -27.86
N GLU A 344 -25.64 18.54 -26.83
CA GLU A 344 -24.32 18.13 -26.34
C GLU A 344 -24.31 16.65 -25.91
N PHE A 345 -25.34 16.22 -25.19
CA PHE A 345 -25.49 14.83 -24.76
C PHE A 345 -25.65 13.86 -25.95
N GLU A 346 -26.46 14.20 -26.96
CA GLU A 346 -26.61 13.37 -28.17
C GLU A 346 -25.31 13.28 -28.96
N ASN A 347 -24.50 14.35 -29.02
CA ASN A 347 -23.18 14.31 -29.63
C ASN A 347 -22.24 13.34 -28.86
N ILE A 348 -22.25 13.38 -27.53
CA ILE A 348 -21.46 12.47 -26.69
C ILE A 348 -21.90 11.01 -26.87
N LYS A 349 -23.22 10.77 -26.88
CA LYS A 349 -23.84 9.45 -27.04
C LYS A 349 -23.52 8.79 -28.39
N HIS A 350 -23.35 9.58 -29.45
CA HIS A 350 -23.08 9.11 -30.80
C HIS A 350 -21.61 9.23 -31.24
N SER A 351 -20.76 9.86 -30.42
CA SER A 351 -19.32 9.93 -30.68
C SER A 351 -18.69 8.55 -30.49
N SER A 352 -17.80 8.17 -31.42
CA SER A 352 -16.96 6.97 -31.34
C SER A 352 -15.51 7.29 -30.95
N ASN A 353 -15.25 8.54 -30.56
CA ASN A 353 -13.90 9.09 -30.50
C ASN A 353 -13.38 9.21 -29.06
N LYS A 354 -12.06 9.07 -28.86
CA LYS A 354 -11.43 9.13 -27.52
C LYS A 354 -11.59 10.49 -26.80
N ALA A 355 -12.05 11.52 -27.50
CA ALA A 355 -12.37 12.84 -26.93
C ALA A 355 -13.63 12.85 -26.04
N ILE A 356 -14.43 11.78 -26.07
CA ILE A 356 -15.66 11.60 -25.26
C ILE A 356 -15.43 11.90 -23.77
N PHE A 357 -14.25 11.61 -23.22
CA PHE A 357 -13.99 11.81 -21.79
C PHE A 357 -13.92 13.29 -21.40
N ILE A 358 -13.31 14.14 -22.24
CA ILE A 358 -13.23 15.59 -22.00
C ILE A 358 -14.62 16.22 -22.20
N GLU A 359 -15.34 15.74 -23.21
CA GLU A 359 -16.71 16.17 -23.49
C GLU A 359 -17.67 15.80 -22.35
N LEU A 360 -17.53 14.61 -21.76
CA LEU A 360 -18.30 14.18 -20.59
C LEU A 360 -18.02 15.01 -19.33
N ASP A 361 -16.76 15.34 -19.07
CA ASP A 361 -16.38 16.16 -17.91
C ASP A 361 -16.98 17.57 -18.03
N SER A 362 -16.84 18.19 -19.21
CA SER A 362 -17.50 19.45 -19.53
C SER A 362 -19.03 19.35 -19.41
N PHE A 363 -19.62 18.24 -19.83
CA PHE A 363 -21.06 18.01 -19.73
C PHE A 363 -21.53 17.90 -18.28
N ILE A 364 -20.76 17.26 -17.41
CA ILE A 364 -21.04 17.18 -15.96
C ILE A 364 -21.01 18.58 -15.33
N GLU A 365 -20.05 19.42 -15.68
CA GLU A 365 -20.03 20.82 -15.21
C GLU A 365 -21.29 21.59 -15.64
N SER A 366 -21.77 21.38 -16.88
CA SER A 366 -23.02 21.97 -17.36
C SER A 366 -24.23 21.52 -16.52
N ILE A 367 -24.27 20.25 -16.11
CA ILE A 367 -25.31 19.74 -15.18
C ILE A 367 -25.25 20.45 -13.83
N ILE A 368 -24.06 20.60 -13.24
CA ILE A 368 -23.90 21.28 -11.94
C ILE A 368 -24.39 22.73 -12.02
N LYS A 369 -24.04 23.44 -13.11
CA LYS A 369 -24.51 24.82 -13.34
C LYS A 369 -26.02 24.91 -13.52
N LEU A 370 -26.62 23.96 -14.24
CA LEU A 370 -28.08 23.88 -14.39
C LEU A 370 -28.79 23.72 -13.04
N VAL A 371 -28.30 22.80 -12.19
CA VAL A 371 -28.87 22.58 -10.84
C VAL A 371 -28.77 23.85 -9.99
N ALA A 372 -27.63 24.55 -10.02
CA ALA A 372 -27.46 25.81 -9.31
C ALA A 372 -28.46 26.88 -9.78
N ASN A 373 -28.68 26.99 -11.10
CA ASN A 373 -29.64 27.94 -11.65
C ASN A 373 -31.10 27.62 -11.27
N ILE A 374 -31.48 26.34 -11.29
CA ILE A 374 -32.81 25.88 -10.83
C ILE A 374 -33.01 26.24 -9.35
N ASN A 375 -32.01 25.97 -8.50
CA ASN A 375 -32.10 26.30 -7.08
C ASN A 375 -32.30 27.80 -6.84
N ASN A 376 -31.59 28.66 -7.59
CA ASN A 376 -31.76 30.11 -7.48
C ASN A 376 -33.18 30.57 -7.86
N ILE A 377 -33.77 29.98 -8.90
CA ILE A 377 -35.15 30.29 -9.30
C ILE A 377 -36.14 29.85 -8.23
N VAL A 378 -35.95 28.65 -7.66
CA VAL A 378 -36.81 28.16 -6.57
C VAL A 378 -36.73 29.08 -5.34
N ILE A 379 -35.53 29.56 -4.99
CA ILE A 379 -35.34 30.51 -3.88
C ILE A 379 -36.16 31.79 -4.14
N LYS A 380 -36.04 32.39 -5.32
CA LYS A 380 -36.80 33.60 -5.68
C LYS A 380 -38.31 33.38 -5.61
N ILE A 381 -38.82 32.27 -6.14
CA ILE A 381 -40.25 31.94 -6.08
C ILE A 381 -40.73 31.84 -4.63
N ASN A 382 -39.93 31.20 -3.76
CA ASN A 382 -40.27 31.09 -2.34
C ASN A 382 -40.23 32.45 -1.63
N GLU A 383 -39.25 33.31 -1.93
CA GLU A 383 -39.17 34.67 -1.38
C GLU A 383 -40.38 35.52 -1.79
N GLU A 384 -40.79 35.46 -3.06
CA GLU A 384 -41.97 36.16 -3.57
C GLU A 384 -43.25 35.68 -2.87
N ALA A 385 -43.43 34.37 -2.70
CA ALA A 385 -44.58 33.80 -1.99
C ALA A 385 -44.63 34.25 -0.52
N ILE A 386 -43.49 34.20 0.20
CA ILE A 386 -43.39 34.66 1.59
C ILE A 386 -43.71 36.17 1.68
N GLN A 387 -43.22 36.97 0.73
CA GLN A 387 -43.50 38.39 0.69
C GLN A 387 -45.00 38.68 0.49
N GLN A 388 -45.66 37.94 -0.40
CA GLN A 388 -47.11 38.06 -0.60
C GLN A 388 -47.90 37.70 0.66
N ASP A 389 -47.54 36.61 1.34
CA ASP A 389 -48.17 36.21 2.59
C ASP A 389 -47.98 37.25 3.70
N TYR A 390 -46.77 37.81 3.80
CA TYR A 390 -46.48 38.91 4.73
C TYR A 390 -47.31 40.16 4.42
N GLN A 391 -47.45 40.54 3.15
CA GLN A 391 -48.29 41.68 2.75
C GLN A 391 -49.76 41.45 3.11
N LYS A 392 -50.30 40.24 2.86
CA LYS A 392 -51.67 39.86 3.26
C LYS A 392 -51.87 39.97 4.77
N TYR A 393 -50.91 39.47 5.56
CA TYR A 393 -50.92 39.61 7.01
C TYR A 393 -50.87 41.09 7.45
N TYR A 394 -49.97 41.89 6.88
CA TYR A 394 -49.84 43.30 7.21
C TYR A 394 -51.12 44.10 6.90
N LEU A 395 -51.75 43.84 5.75
CA LEU A 395 -53.03 44.45 5.39
C LEU A 395 -54.14 44.10 6.38
N SER A 396 -54.16 42.86 6.90
CA SER A 396 -55.14 42.46 7.92
C SER A 396 -55.02 43.30 9.20
N ILE A 397 -53.79 43.64 9.61
CA ILE A 397 -53.54 44.55 10.75
C ILE A 397 -54.03 45.95 10.41
N LEU A 398 -53.70 46.46 9.23
CA LEU A 398 -54.13 47.80 8.81
C LEU A 398 -55.66 47.91 8.71
N ARG A 399 -56.36 46.82 8.37
CA ARG A 399 -57.83 46.77 8.37
C ARG A 399 -58.42 47.08 9.73
N TYR A 400 -57.84 46.50 10.78
CA TYR A 400 -58.28 46.73 12.15
C TYR A 400 -58.16 48.22 12.52
N TRP A 401 -57.02 48.83 12.19
CA TRP A 401 -56.78 50.26 12.42
C TRP A 401 -57.71 51.15 11.60
N TYR A 402 -57.96 50.79 10.34
CA TYR A 402 -58.94 51.46 9.48
C TYR A 402 -60.34 51.46 10.10
N ILE A 403 -60.84 50.29 10.51
CA ILE A 403 -62.16 50.18 11.15
C ILE A 403 -62.20 51.03 12.42
N ASN A 404 -61.13 51.02 13.23
CA ASN A 404 -61.05 51.83 14.43
C ASN A 404 -61.12 53.35 14.13
N VAL A 405 -60.40 53.82 13.12
CA VAL A 405 -60.44 55.22 12.65
C VAL A 405 -61.85 55.59 12.16
N ILE A 406 -62.47 54.75 11.33
CA ILE A 406 -63.82 55.02 10.80
C ILE A 406 -64.88 55.02 11.90
N ASN A 407 -64.82 54.09 12.87
CA ASN A 407 -65.77 54.05 13.99
C ASN A 407 -65.65 55.28 14.90
N ASN A 408 -64.45 55.84 15.03
CA ASN A 408 -64.20 57.03 15.85
C ASN A 408 -64.24 58.34 15.06
N LYS A 409 -64.66 58.34 13.79
CA LYS A 409 -64.74 59.56 12.97
C LYS A 409 -65.65 60.65 13.56
N ASN A 410 -66.55 60.28 14.45
CA ASN A 410 -67.46 61.22 15.10
C ASN A 410 -66.80 62.12 16.15
N TYR A 411 -65.54 61.87 16.53
CA TYR A 411 -64.82 62.75 17.45
C TYR A 411 -64.29 64.02 16.78
N ILE A 412 -64.19 64.08 15.45
CA ILE A 412 -63.68 65.26 14.75
C ILE A 412 -64.82 66.11 14.19
N GLU A 413 -64.56 67.41 14.08
CA GLU A 413 -65.45 68.38 13.44
C GLU A 413 -65.75 67.99 11.99
N GLN A 414 -67.02 68.10 11.57
CA GLN A 414 -67.48 67.76 10.21
C GLN A 414 -67.22 68.88 9.20
N ASN A 415 -66.00 69.42 9.18
CA ASN A 415 -65.60 70.39 8.17
C ASN A 415 -65.22 69.72 6.84
N ALA A 416 -65.22 70.51 5.76
CA ALA A 416 -64.97 70.01 4.40
C ALA A 416 -63.62 69.27 4.25
N ASN A 417 -62.59 69.69 4.98
CA ASN A 417 -61.26 69.08 4.92
C ASN A 417 -61.25 67.68 5.56
N ASN A 418 -61.86 67.53 6.74
CA ASN A 418 -61.96 66.24 7.42
C ASN A 418 -62.81 65.24 6.62
N ILE A 419 -63.92 65.69 6.04
CA ILE A 419 -64.78 64.87 5.18
C ILE A 419 -64.00 64.40 3.94
N LYS A 420 -63.25 65.29 3.29
CA LYS A 420 -62.40 64.95 2.14
C LYS A 420 -61.33 63.91 2.49
N ASN A 421 -60.68 64.06 3.64
CA ASN A 421 -59.65 63.12 4.08
C ASN A 421 -60.22 61.73 4.40
N ILE A 422 -61.39 61.66 5.05
CA ILE A 422 -62.09 60.38 5.30
C ILE A 422 -62.47 59.73 3.97
N GLY A 423 -63.07 60.48 3.04
CA GLY A 423 -63.44 59.95 1.72
C GLY A 423 -62.24 59.43 0.93
N ALA A 424 -61.10 60.14 1.00
CA ALA A 424 -59.87 59.67 0.37
C ALA A 424 -59.34 58.37 0.99
N LEU A 425 -59.42 58.21 2.32
CA LEU A 425 -59.02 56.98 3.01
C LEU A 425 -59.91 55.80 2.58
N ILE A 426 -61.23 55.98 2.52
CA ILE A 426 -62.19 54.96 2.08
C ILE A 426 -61.89 54.53 0.64
N ASN A 427 -61.69 55.48 -0.28
CA ASN A 427 -61.41 55.17 -1.68
C ASN A 427 -60.10 54.38 -1.87
N ILE A 428 -59.07 54.70 -1.08
CA ILE A 428 -57.79 53.96 -1.14
C ILE A 428 -57.97 52.56 -0.55
N TYR A 429 -58.69 52.44 0.56
CA TYR A 429 -59.02 51.15 1.15
C TYR A 429 -59.76 50.25 0.14
N GLU A 430 -60.81 50.75 -0.51
CA GLU A 430 -61.57 49.98 -1.50
C GLU A 430 -60.70 49.53 -2.67
N LYS A 431 -59.81 50.40 -3.19
CA LYS A 431 -58.88 50.05 -4.27
C LYS A 431 -57.89 48.94 -3.87
N ILE A 432 -57.35 49.01 -2.66
CA ILE A 432 -56.40 48.00 -2.15
C ILE A 432 -57.12 46.66 -1.98
N TYR A 433 -58.32 46.67 -1.39
CA TYR A 433 -59.06 45.46 -1.09
C TYR A 433 -59.79 44.84 -2.29
N SER A 434 -59.97 45.60 -3.39
CA SER A 434 -60.51 45.06 -4.65
C SER A 434 -59.49 44.23 -5.45
N ASN A 435 -58.19 44.32 -5.14
CA ASN A 435 -57.14 43.63 -5.89
C ASN A 435 -56.02 43.14 -4.95
N LEU A 436 -56.37 42.21 -4.05
CA LEU A 436 -55.47 41.72 -2.99
C LEU A 436 -54.24 40.97 -3.51
N ASP A 437 -54.31 40.40 -4.71
CA ASP A 437 -53.25 39.55 -5.23
C ASP A 437 -52.15 40.31 -5.98
N ASN A 438 -52.34 41.61 -6.28
CA ASN A 438 -51.37 42.45 -7.00
C ASN A 438 -51.29 43.86 -6.42
N ILE A 439 -51.03 43.97 -5.13
CA ILE A 439 -50.93 45.27 -4.44
C ILE A 439 -49.51 45.80 -4.55
N SER A 440 -49.35 47.00 -5.10
CA SER A 440 -48.07 47.71 -5.07
C SER A 440 -47.77 48.24 -3.66
N GLN A 441 -46.51 48.12 -3.22
CA GLN A 441 -46.05 48.67 -1.93
C GLN A 441 -46.36 50.17 -1.81
N VAL A 442 -46.22 50.92 -2.92
CA VAL A 442 -46.54 52.35 -2.99
C VAL A 442 -47.99 52.65 -2.58
N ASN A 443 -48.95 51.82 -2.97
CA ASN A 443 -50.35 52.01 -2.58
C ASN A 443 -50.57 51.74 -1.09
N ILE A 444 -49.85 50.76 -0.53
CA ILE A 444 -49.88 50.44 0.91
C ILE A 444 -49.33 51.62 1.72
N ASP A 445 -48.19 52.18 1.31
CA ASP A 445 -47.55 53.29 2.02
C ASP A 445 -48.45 54.53 2.06
N VAL A 446 -49.05 54.88 0.90
CA VAL A 446 -50.01 55.99 0.81
C VAL A 446 -51.25 55.77 1.68
N PHE A 447 -51.71 54.52 1.80
CA PHE A 447 -52.81 54.16 2.69
C PHE A 447 -52.44 54.33 4.17
N VAL A 448 -51.27 53.82 4.56
CA VAL A 448 -50.73 53.92 5.92
C VAL A 448 -50.59 55.38 6.35
N ASP A 449 -50.02 56.24 5.50
CA ASP A 449 -49.82 57.65 5.82
C ASP A 449 -51.13 58.38 6.11
N LYS A 450 -52.15 58.16 5.26
CA LYS A 450 -53.48 58.76 5.47
C LYS A 450 -54.18 58.20 6.70
N LEU A 451 -54.04 56.90 6.93
CA LEU A 451 -54.61 56.23 8.09
C LEU A 451 -54.01 56.79 9.39
N LEU A 452 -52.69 56.92 9.45
CA LEU A 452 -51.96 57.48 10.59
C LEU A 452 -52.32 58.94 10.85
N ASN A 453 -52.45 59.74 9.80
CA ASN A 453 -52.83 61.15 9.93
C ASN A 453 -54.24 61.30 10.53
N LEU A 454 -55.22 60.56 10.00
CA LEU A 454 -56.59 60.56 10.52
C LEU A 454 -56.67 60.00 11.94
N TYR A 455 -55.95 58.91 12.22
CA TYR A 455 -55.84 58.34 13.56
C TYR A 455 -55.32 59.38 14.57
N THR A 456 -54.22 60.07 14.24
CA THR A 456 -53.61 61.10 15.07
C THR A 456 -54.60 62.25 15.31
N THR A 457 -55.30 62.69 14.28
CA THR A 457 -56.30 63.77 14.37
C THR A 457 -57.45 63.39 15.31
N ILE A 458 -58.02 62.20 15.14
CA ILE A 458 -59.10 61.68 15.98
C ILE A 458 -58.65 61.51 17.43
N LYS A 459 -57.48 60.90 17.66
CA LYS A 459 -56.96 60.69 19.01
C LYS A 459 -56.65 62.01 19.71
N THR A 460 -56.13 62.98 18.98
CA THR A 460 -55.89 64.33 19.51
C THR A 460 -57.21 64.98 19.94
N ALA A 461 -58.26 64.86 19.13
CA ALA A 461 -59.59 65.36 19.49
C ALA A 461 -60.16 64.67 20.75
N GLN A 462 -60.04 63.33 20.84
CA GLN A 462 -60.42 62.56 22.03
C GLN A 462 -59.70 63.02 23.29
N ILE A 463 -58.38 63.24 23.21
CA ILE A 463 -57.56 63.73 24.33
C ILE A 463 -58.04 65.11 24.76
N TYR A 464 -58.27 66.04 23.82
CA TYR A 464 -58.78 67.37 24.15
C TYR A 464 -60.17 67.31 24.78
N GLU A 465 -61.05 66.42 24.31
CA GLU A 465 -62.37 66.23 24.93
C GLU A 465 -62.25 65.84 26.40
N PHE A 466 -61.44 64.81 26.66
CA PHE A 466 -61.19 64.28 28.00
C PHE A 466 -60.58 65.34 28.92
N MET A 467 -59.52 66.03 28.46
CA MET A 467 -58.88 67.10 29.21
C MET A 467 -59.85 68.24 29.52
N THR A 468 -60.70 68.63 28.55
CA THR A 468 -61.68 69.70 28.75
C THR A 468 -62.73 69.31 29.77
N LYS A 469 -63.29 68.10 29.67
CA LYS A 469 -64.29 67.58 30.62
C LYS A 469 -63.73 67.55 32.05
N ASN A 470 -62.52 67.02 32.23
CA ASN A 470 -61.87 67.01 33.55
C ASN A 470 -61.65 68.43 34.10
N LEU A 471 -61.17 69.37 33.27
CA LEU A 471 -60.97 70.74 33.73
C LEU A 471 -62.29 71.42 34.11
N ILE A 472 -63.38 71.19 33.36
CA ILE A 472 -64.71 71.71 33.68
C ILE A 472 -65.18 71.16 35.02
N GLU A 473 -65.02 69.86 35.26
CA GLU A 473 -65.39 69.21 36.53
C GLU A 473 -64.63 69.83 37.70
N SER A 474 -63.31 70.03 37.56
CA SER A 474 -62.47 70.62 38.62
C SER A 474 -62.86 72.04 39.02
N ILE A 475 -63.45 72.82 38.11
CA ILE A 475 -63.87 74.21 38.38
C ILE A 475 -65.39 74.35 38.57
N ALA A 476 -66.14 73.24 38.52
CA ALA A 476 -67.60 73.27 38.51
C ALA A 476 -68.22 73.90 39.77
N TYR A 477 -67.57 73.78 40.93
CA TYR A 477 -68.05 74.37 42.18
C TYR A 477 -68.10 75.91 42.14
N LYS A 478 -67.22 76.55 41.35
CA LYS A 478 -67.18 78.02 41.22
C LYS A 478 -68.32 78.61 40.38
N ARG A 479 -69.13 77.76 39.73
CA ARG A 479 -70.24 78.18 38.86
C ARG A 479 -71.32 78.96 39.61
N MET A 480 -71.61 78.56 40.84
CA MET A 480 -72.64 79.22 41.66
C MET A 480 -72.21 80.61 42.15
N GLU A 481 -70.90 80.83 42.30
CA GLU A 481 -70.34 82.05 42.87
C GLU A 481 -69.99 83.10 41.81
N ASN A 482 -69.77 82.71 40.56
CA ASN A 482 -69.35 83.61 39.49
C ASN A 482 -70.10 83.34 38.16
N PRO A 483 -71.06 84.21 37.79
CA PRO A 483 -71.81 84.10 36.53
C PRO A 483 -70.94 84.12 35.27
N HIS A 484 -69.77 84.77 35.30
CA HIS A 484 -68.84 84.79 34.17
C HIS A 484 -68.22 83.41 33.93
N ILE A 485 -67.84 82.71 35.01
CA ILE A 485 -67.31 81.35 34.94
C ILE A 485 -68.37 80.39 34.38
N ASP A 486 -69.61 80.50 34.85
CA ASP A 486 -70.72 79.67 34.35
C ASP A 486 -70.96 79.89 32.85
N ALA A 487 -70.97 81.14 32.38
CA ALA A 487 -71.15 81.46 30.97
C ALA A 487 -70.04 80.85 30.09
N VAL A 488 -68.77 80.93 30.50
CA VAL A 488 -67.64 80.37 29.73
C VAL A 488 -67.64 78.85 29.74
N ILE A 489 -68.05 78.20 30.85
CA ILE A 489 -68.22 76.74 30.88
C ILE A 489 -69.34 76.30 29.93
N ASN A 490 -70.48 76.99 29.94
CA ASN A 490 -71.58 76.68 29.02
C ASN A 490 -71.14 76.86 27.55
N GLN A 491 -70.36 77.91 27.23
CA GLN A 491 -69.76 78.08 25.90
C GLN A 491 -68.81 76.93 25.55
N ALA A 492 -67.94 76.49 26.46
CA ALA A 492 -67.06 75.36 26.21
C ALA A 492 -67.83 74.05 26.00
N LEU A 493 -68.93 73.83 26.72
CA LEU A 493 -69.81 72.66 26.51
C LEU A 493 -70.47 72.68 25.13
N VAL A 494 -70.93 73.85 24.66
CA VAL A 494 -71.43 74.01 23.28
C VAL A 494 -70.34 73.69 22.27
N GLN A 495 -69.10 74.15 22.51
CA GLN A 495 -67.96 73.83 21.65
C GLN A 495 -67.62 72.33 21.64
N LEU A 496 -67.76 71.63 22.77
CA LEU A 496 -67.64 70.17 22.82
C LEU A 496 -68.74 69.47 22.02
N GLN A 497 -70.00 69.94 22.12
CA GLN A 497 -71.12 69.41 21.35
C GLN A 497 -70.90 69.58 19.84
N ASN A 498 -70.32 70.71 19.43
CA ASN A 498 -69.95 70.99 18.04
C ASN A 498 -68.67 70.29 17.58
N ARG A 499 -68.04 69.48 18.46
CA ARG A 499 -66.79 68.73 18.19
C ARG A 499 -65.59 69.64 17.92
N GLU A 500 -65.58 70.82 18.52
CA GLU A 500 -64.47 71.77 18.49
C GLU A 500 -63.61 71.64 19.76
N GLN A 501 -63.15 70.42 20.08
CA GLN A 501 -62.60 70.10 21.42
C GLN A 501 -61.37 70.93 21.78
N LYS A 502 -60.51 71.23 20.80
CA LYS A 502 -59.34 72.08 21.03
C LYS A 502 -59.74 73.51 21.40
N GLN A 503 -60.83 74.03 20.84
CA GLN A 503 -61.33 75.36 21.16
C GLN A 503 -61.97 75.38 22.53
N ALA A 504 -62.80 74.37 22.84
CA ALA A 504 -63.38 74.18 24.17
C ALA A 504 -62.30 74.11 25.25
N PHE A 505 -61.24 73.32 25.03
CA PHE A 505 -60.09 73.23 25.93
C PHE A 505 -59.42 74.59 26.15
N LYS A 506 -59.16 75.34 25.06
CA LYS A 506 -58.53 76.67 25.13
C LYS A 506 -59.39 77.65 25.93
N LEU A 507 -60.71 77.64 25.76
CA LEU A 507 -61.62 78.51 26.50
C LEU A 507 -61.51 78.27 28.00
N ILE A 508 -61.61 77.00 28.43
CA ILE A 508 -61.52 76.62 29.84
C ILE A 508 -60.13 76.90 30.41
N LYS A 509 -59.07 76.55 29.69
CA LYS A 509 -57.68 76.83 30.10
C LYS A 509 -57.43 78.34 30.26
N ASN A 510 -57.92 79.15 29.34
CA ASN A 510 -57.75 80.61 29.40
C ASN A 510 -58.53 81.22 30.57
N LEU A 511 -59.74 80.73 30.84
CA LEU A 511 -60.52 81.12 32.01
C LEU A 511 -59.75 80.86 33.29
N ILE A 512 -59.27 79.64 33.47
CA ILE A 512 -58.44 79.22 34.63
C ILE A 512 -57.25 80.16 34.82
N ASN A 513 -56.52 80.44 33.74
CA ASN A 513 -55.32 81.27 33.80
C ASN A 513 -55.63 82.75 34.13
N LYS A 514 -56.67 83.32 33.53
CA LYS A 514 -57.04 84.73 33.74
C LYS A 514 -57.58 84.98 35.16
N GLU A 515 -58.45 84.09 35.61
CA GLU A 515 -59.07 84.17 36.95
C GLU A 515 -58.17 83.59 38.05
N LYS A 516 -56.96 83.10 37.71
CA LYS A 516 -56.01 82.44 38.61
C LYS A 516 -56.67 81.37 39.48
N ILE A 517 -57.55 80.57 38.88
CA ILE A 517 -58.28 79.52 39.60
C ILE A 517 -57.30 78.40 39.95
N ASN A 518 -57.20 78.03 41.23
CA ASN A 518 -56.47 76.83 41.59
C ASN A 518 -57.29 75.60 41.16
N VAL A 519 -56.72 74.79 40.27
CA VAL A 519 -57.34 73.60 39.67
C VAL A 519 -56.65 72.31 40.15
N PHE A 520 -55.79 72.45 41.18
CA PHE A 520 -55.12 71.37 41.88
C PHE A 520 -55.58 71.31 43.34
#